data_AF-A0A1I6JEB9-F1
#
_entry.id   AF-A0A1I6JEB9-F1
#
_cell.length_a   1.000
_cell.length_b   1.000
_cell.length_c   1.000
_cell.angle_alpha   90.00
_cell.angle_beta   90.00
_cell.angle_gamma   90.00
#
_symmetry.space_group_name_H-M   'P 1'
#
loop_
_entity.id
_entity.type
_entity.pdbx_description
1 polymer ?
#
loop_
_entity_poly.entity_id
_entity_poly.type
_entity_poly.pdbx_seq_one_letter_code
_entity_poly.pdbx_strand_id
1 'polypeptide(L)'
;MLINPEGMVIDDQVKLERRPLLERGPMPTVRGIIVHQTGSSTAASSLASYQNSSTGAHFLIDKDGTTYQTASVHQRCNHVGKLRSRCVAEHACAPREAAQINAMSPTTRNRHEAAKDVPARYPDNRDSIGIELVGRAVLVAGQAEAQYESVTAEQNRMLVWLIDGLCEQLKINRTEIFRHPTVSQKTPSEASTARW
;
A
#
# COMPACT_ATOMS: atom_id res chain seq x y z
N MET A 1 -12.30 -15.66 -4.76
CA MET A 1 -12.26 -14.34 -5.42
C MET A 1 -11.97 -14.47 -6.91
N LEU A 2 -12.78 -13.80 -7.73
CA LEU A 2 -12.55 -13.56 -9.16
C LEU A 2 -12.43 -12.05 -9.42
N ILE A 3 -11.76 -11.67 -10.50
CA ILE A 3 -11.66 -10.27 -10.95
C ILE A 3 -12.29 -10.16 -12.34
N ASN A 4 -13.22 -9.22 -12.51
CA ASN A 4 -13.90 -8.98 -13.77
C ASN A 4 -13.03 -8.16 -14.76
N PRO A 5 -13.43 -8.03 -16.03
CA PRO A 5 -12.68 -7.26 -17.03
C PRO A 5 -12.44 -5.79 -16.65
N GLU A 6 -13.29 -5.20 -15.80
CA GLU A 6 -13.15 -3.85 -15.29
C GLU A 6 -12.15 -3.74 -14.12
N GLY A 7 -11.53 -4.85 -13.70
CA GLY A 7 -10.60 -4.91 -12.57
C GLY A 7 -11.29 -4.82 -11.21
N MET A 8 -12.57 -5.21 -11.13
CA MET A 8 -13.35 -5.25 -9.89
C MET A 8 -13.50 -6.69 -9.41
N VAL A 9 -13.40 -6.87 -8.09
CA VAL A 9 -13.59 -8.15 -7.41
C VAL A 9 -15.06 -8.57 -7.50
N ILE A 10 -15.29 -9.83 -7.86
CA ILE A 10 -16.59 -10.51 -7.79
C ILE A 10 -16.53 -11.48 -6.61
N ASP A 11 -16.91 -11.01 -5.42
CA ASP A 11 -16.95 -11.77 -4.17
C ASP A 11 -17.87 -11.04 -3.18
N ASP A 12 -18.68 -11.76 -2.40
CA ASP A 12 -19.63 -11.17 -1.44
C ASP A 12 -18.95 -10.49 -0.24
N GLN A 13 -17.70 -10.85 0.02
CA GLN A 13 -16.87 -10.23 1.05
C GLN A 13 -16.37 -8.83 0.68
N VAL A 14 -16.52 -8.39 -0.56
CA VAL A 14 -16.04 -7.08 -1.04
C VAL A 14 -17.20 -6.20 -1.50
N LYS A 15 -17.35 -5.04 -0.84
CA LYS A 15 -18.29 -3.99 -1.25
C LYS A 15 -17.65 -3.09 -2.28
N LEU A 16 -18.33 -2.85 -3.40
CA LEU A 16 -17.83 -1.95 -4.44
C LEU A 16 -18.15 -0.50 -4.09
N GLU A 17 -17.11 0.30 -3.85
CA GLU A 17 -17.18 1.73 -3.56
C GLU A 17 -16.24 2.50 -4.49
N ARG A 18 -16.31 2.21 -5.79
CA ARG A 18 -15.39 2.75 -6.79
C ARG A 18 -15.40 4.29 -6.79
N ARG A 19 -14.21 4.89 -6.77
CA ARG A 19 -13.94 6.33 -6.79
C ARG A 19 -13.04 6.66 -7.99
N PRO A 20 -13.61 7.04 -9.15
CA PRO A 20 -12.82 7.25 -10.37
C PRO A 20 -11.67 8.27 -10.25
N LEU A 21 -11.76 9.25 -9.34
CA LEU A 21 -10.68 10.22 -9.13
C LEU A 21 -9.40 9.60 -8.56
N LEU A 22 -9.50 8.45 -7.87
CA LEU A 22 -8.36 7.68 -7.37
C LEU A 22 -7.62 6.96 -8.51
N GLU A 23 -8.27 6.71 -9.65
CA GLU A 23 -7.71 6.00 -10.79
C GLU A 23 -6.85 6.96 -11.63
N ARG A 24 -5.53 6.82 -11.54
CA ARG A 24 -4.54 7.77 -12.11
C ARG A 24 -3.92 7.29 -13.42
N GLY A 25 -4.56 6.32 -14.06
CA GLY A 25 -4.18 5.76 -15.35
C GLY A 25 -3.96 4.24 -15.32
N PRO A 26 -3.76 3.63 -16.50
CA PRO A 26 -3.63 2.18 -16.61
C PRO A 26 -2.44 1.61 -15.82
N MET A 27 -2.67 0.45 -15.21
CA MET A 27 -1.66 -0.38 -14.55
C MET A 27 -1.73 -1.79 -15.18
N PRO A 28 -1.03 -2.01 -16.30
CA PRO A 28 -1.14 -3.27 -17.07
C PRO A 28 -0.47 -4.45 -16.37
N THR A 29 0.35 -4.20 -15.35
CA THR A 29 1.01 -5.26 -14.59
C THR A 29 1.04 -4.87 -13.13
N VAL A 30 0.65 -5.80 -12.27
CA VAL A 30 0.76 -5.66 -10.82
C VAL A 30 1.96 -6.49 -10.34
N ARG A 31 2.91 -5.83 -9.69
CA ARG A 31 4.17 -6.40 -9.23
C ARG A 31 4.23 -6.58 -7.72
N GLY A 32 3.37 -5.90 -6.96
CA GLY A 32 3.31 -6.07 -5.51
C GLY A 32 2.10 -5.43 -4.85
N ILE A 33 2.08 -5.53 -3.51
CA ILE A 33 1.03 -4.99 -2.65
C ILE A 33 1.68 -4.15 -1.55
N ILE A 34 1.14 -2.95 -1.32
CA ILE A 34 1.58 -2.09 -0.22
C ILE A 34 0.44 -1.97 0.80
N VAL A 35 0.73 -2.36 2.05
CA VAL A 35 -0.22 -2.31 3.17
C VAL A 35 -0.01 -1.03 3.97
N HIS A 36 -1.10 -0.33 4.24
CA HIS A 36 -1.17 0.99 4.84
C HIS A 36 -2.11 1.00 6.06
N GLN A 37 -2.05 2.09 6.84
CA GLN A 37 -3.14 2.47 7.74
C GLN A 37 -3.61 3.89 7.41
N THR A 38 -4.91 4.13 7.48
CA THR A 38 -5.54 5.37 6.95
C THR A 38 -5.22 6.62 7.76
N GLY A 39 -4.90 6.47 9.04
CA GLY A 39 -4.84 7.58 10.00
C GLY A 39 -6.23 8.02 10.50
N SER A 40 -7.31 7.48 9.93
CA SER A 40 -8.70 7.76 10.28
C SER A 40 -9.28 6.70 11.23
N SER A 41 -10.31 7.09 12.00
CA SER A 41 -10.99 6.24 12.96
C SER A 41 -12.07 5.34 12.37
N THR A 42 -12.60 5.65 11.17
CA THR A 42 -13.72 4.91 10.54
C THR A 42 -13.55 4.79 9.03
N ALA A 43 -14.08 3.72 8.42
CA ALA A 43 -14.10 3.61 6.96
C ALA A 43 -14.91 4.74 6.30
N ALA A 44 -16.02 5.15 6.91
CA ALA A 44 -16.85 6.24 6.39
C ALA A 44 -16.04 7.55 6.21
N SER A 45 -15.17 7.89 7.17
CA SER A 45 -14.31 9.07 7.06
C SER A 45 -13.26 8.92 5.96
N SER A 46 -12.62 7.74 5.83
CA SER A 46 -11.68 7.48 4.73
C SER A 46 -12.38 7.55 3.37
N LEU A 47 -13.53 6.89 3.22
CA LEU A 47 -14.32 6.88 1.98
C LEU A 47 -14.80 8.28 1.60
N ALA A 48 -15.18 9.11 2.58
CA ALA A 48 -15.55 10.51 2.36
C ALA A 48 -14.35 11.33 1.86
N SER A 49 -13.15 11.12 2.43
CA SER A 49 -11.94 11.78 1.97
C SER A 49 -11.61 11.44 0.51
N TYR A 50 -11.80 10.18 0.11
CA TYR A 50 -11.56 9.73 -1.26
C TYR A 50 -12.49 10.37 -2.30
N GLN A 51 -13.67 10.85 -1.91
CA GLN A 51 -14.66 11.41 -2.86
C GLN A 51 -14.09 12.53 -3.72
N ASN A 52 -13.18 13.35 -3.18
CA ASN A 52 -12.59 14.50 -3.86
C ASN A 52 -11.05 14.43 -3.93
N SER A 53 -10.47 13.24 -3.73
CA SER A 53 -9.03 13.04 -3.68
C SER A 53 -8.50 12.39 -4.95
N SER A 54 -7.25 12.71 -5.29
CA SER A 54 -6.45 11.98 -6.30
C SER A 54 -5.41 11.04 -5.66
N THR A 55 -5.46 10.89 -4.34
CA THR A 55 -4.61 10.07 -3.49
C THR A 55 -5.50 9.15 -2.66
N GLY A 56 -5.13 7.88 -2.58
CA GLY A 56 -5.87 6.84 -1.89
C GLY A 56 -5.43 5.46 -2.38
N ALA A 57 -6.10 4.42 -1.88
CA ALA A 57 -5.76 3.03 -2.14
C ALA A 57 -6.79 2.35 -3.05
N HIS A 58 -6.51 1.10 -3.42
CA HIS A 58 -7.44 0.27 -4.22
C HIS A 58 -8.47 -0.42 -3.32
N PHE A 59 -8.04 -0.78 -2.10
CA PHE A 59 -8.88 -1.43 -1.11
C PHE A 59 -8.81 -0.70 0.24
N LEU A 60 -9.91 -0.75 0.98
CA LEU A 60 -10.04 -0.27 2.34
C LEU A 60 -10.67 -1.38 3.19
N ILE A 61 -10.08 -1.69 4.35
CA ILE A 61 -10.62 -2.67 5.31
C ILE A 61 -10.96 -1.95 6.62
N ASP A 62 -12.25 -1.92 6.97
CA ASP A 62 -12.72 -1.35 8.22
C ASP A 62 -12.33 -2.23 9.43
N LYS A 63 -12.50 -1.71 10.63
CA LYS A 63 -12.09 -2.38 11.88
C LYS A 63 -12.77 -3.73 12.12
N ASP A 64 -13.97 -3.92 11.58
CA ASP A 64 -14.72 -5.18 11.66
C ASP A 64 -14.41 -6.17 10.52
N GLY A 65 -13.45 -5.81 9.64
CA GLY A 65 -13.09 -6.59 8.46
C GLY A 65 -13.93 -6.28 7.21
N THR A 66 -14.95 -5.42 7.29
CA THR A 66 -15.71 -4.99 6.11
C THR A 66 -14.73 -4.43 5.09
N THR A 67 -14.71 -5.05 3.91
CA THR A 67 -13.75 -4.72 2.86
C THR A 67 -14.45 -3.98 1.73
N TYR A 68 -13.84 -2.89 1.29
CA TYR A 68 -14.30 -2.04 0.20
C TYR A 68 -13.26 -2.03 -0.91
N GLN A 69 -13.70 -2.13 -2.16
CA GLN A 69 -12.86 -1.83 -3.31
C GLN A 69 -13.19 -0.43 -3.83
N THR A 70 -12.19 0.45 -3.81
CA THR A 70 -12.31 1.88 -4.14
C THR A 70 -11.74 2.23 -5.50
N ALA A 71 -10.94 1.36 -6.11
CA ALA A 71 -10.43 1.53 -7.47
C ALA A 71 -10.27 0.19 -8.18
N SER A 72 -10.33 0.22 -9.51
CA SER A 72 -9.99 -0.93 -10.35
C SER A 72 -8.53 -1.36 -10.11
N VAL A 73 -8.28 -2.66 -10.01
CA VAL A 73 -6.90 -3.19 -9.94
C VAL A 73 -6.10 -3.01 -11.25
N HIS A 74 -6.77 -2.60 -12.34
CA HIS A 74 -6.14 -2.28 -13.62
C HIS A 74 -5.79 -0.78 -13.74
N GLN A 75 -6.03 0.00 -12.70
CA GLN A 75 -5.71 1.41 -12.65
C GLN A 75 -4.74 1.65 -11.49
N ARG A 76 -3.70 2.45 -11.71
CA ARG A 76 -2.83 2.86 -10.61
C ARG A 76 -3.54 3.85 -9.69
N CYS A 77 -3.30 3.72 -8.39
CA CYS A 77 -3.62 4.74 -7.40
C CYS A 77 -2.36 5.46 -6.91
N ASN A 78 -2.51 6.68 -6.38
CA ASN A 78 -1.43 7.35 -5.68
C ASN A 78 -1.47 7.00 -4.19
N HIS A 79 -0.62 6.08 -3.72
CA HIS A 79 -0.58 5.67 -2.30
C HIS A 79 0.82 5.52 -1.68
N VAL A 80 1.88 5.32 -2.49
CA VAL A 80 3.24 5.03 -1.99
C VAL A 80 4.08 6.29 -1.73
N GLY A 81 4.05 7.25 -2.65
CA GLY A 81 4.94 8.41 -2.62
C GLY A 81 6.37 8.09 -3.09
N LYS A 82 7.37 8.74 -2.49
CA LYS A 82 8.77 8.61 -2.91
C LYS A 82 9.42 7.34 -2.34
N LEU A 83 10.00 6.52 -3.21
CA LEU A 83 10.63 5.28 -2.82
C LEU A 83 11.88 5.47 -1.93
N ARG A 84 12.04 4.56 -0.98
CA ARG A 84 13.32 4.18 -0.38
C ARG A 84 14.07 3.27 -1.34
N SER A 85 15.39 3.19 -1.17
CA SER A 85 16.19 2.22 -1.93
C SER A 85 16.08 0.85 -1.29
N ARG A 86 15.63 -0.14 -2.07
CA ARG A 86 15.46 -1.52 -1.58
C ARG A 86 16.77 -2.13 -1.15
N CYS A 87 17.80 -2.07 -2.00
CA CYS A 87 19.09 -2.67 -1.68
C CYS A 87 19.72 -2.05 -0.41
N VAL A 88 19.46 -0.77 -0.11
CA VAL A 88 19.97 -0.14 1.12
C VAL A 88 19.21 -0.67 2.32
N ALA A 89 17.87 -0.73 2.22
CA ALA A 89 17.00 -1.22 3.29
C ALA A 89 17.23 -2.70 3.62
N GLU A 90 17.55 -3.52 2.61
CA GLU A 90 17.81 -4.95 2.74
C GLU A 90 19.30 -5.27 2.92
N HIS A 91 20.17 -4.26 3.05
CA HIS A 91 21.63 -4.41 3.16
C HIS A 91 22.28 -5.24 2.03
N ALA A 92 21.72 -5.13 0.83
CA ALA A 92 22.14 -5.88 -0.36
C ALA A 92 22.99 -5.05 -1.35
N CYS A 93 23.06 -3.71 -1.23
CA CYS A 93 23.91 -2.93 -2.15
C CYS A 93 25.40 -3.16 -1.85
N ALA A 94 26.24 -2.98 -2.87
CA ALA A 94 27.67 -2.81 -2.65
C ALA A 94 27.94 -1.57 -1.76
N PRO A 95 28.95 -1.59 -0.86
CA PRO A 95 29.19 -0.48 0.08
C PRO A 95 29.35 0.89 -0.59
N ARG A 96 30.01 0.95 -1.76
CA ARG A 96 30.18 2.17 -2.54
C ARG A 96 28.84 2.69 -3.08
N GLU A 97 27.99 1.80 -3.57
CA GLU A 97 26.66 2.14 -4.07
C GLU A 97 25.77 2.64 -2.93
N ALA A 98 25.78 1.95 -1.79
CA ALA A 98 25.03 2.36 -0.60
C ALA A 98 25.42 3.78 -0.14
N ALA A 99 26.74 4.09 -0.12
CA ALA A 99 27.22 5.43 0.22
C ALA A 99 26.71 6.50 -0.76
N GLN A 100 26.73 6.20 -2.07
CA GLN A 100 26.21 7.11 -3.09
C GLN A 100 24.70 7.34 -2.94
N ILE A 101 23.92 6.28 -2.75
CA ILE A 101 22.47 6.36 -2.57
C ILE A 101 22.11 7.12 -1.30
N ASN A 102 22.83 6.91 -0.19
CA ASN A 102 22.59 7.59 1.07
C ASN A 102 22.87 9.10 1.00
N ALA A 103 23.75 9.54 0.10
CA ALA A 103 24.00 10.95 -0.17
C ALA A 103 22.93 11.61 -1.08
N MET A 104 22.04 10.83 -1.71
CA MET A 104 21.00 11.38 -2.59
C MET A 104 19.87 12.02 -1.79
N SER A 105 19.35 13.14 -2.30
CA SER A 105 18.07 13.69 -1.82
C SER A 105 16.93 12.69 -2.08
N PRO A 106 15.82 12.73 -1.31
CA PRO A 106 14.69 11.83 -1.53
C PRO A 106 14.14 11.84 -2.96
N THR A 107 14.15 13.00 -3.63
CA THR A 107 13.69 13.11 -5.03
C THR A 107 14.66 12.45 -6.01
N THR A 108 15.97 12.62 -5.82
CA THR A 108 16.98 11.97 -6.67
C THR A 108 16.99 10.47 -6.44
N ARG A 109 16.91 10.02 -5.19
CA ARG A 109 16.80 8.59 -4.84
C ARG A 109 15.54 7.98 -5.44
N ASN A 110 14.39 8.65 -5.36
CA ASN A 110 13.16 8.16 -6.00
C ASN A 110 13.33 7.97 -7.51
N ARG A 111 13.94 8.93 -8.22
CA ARG A 111 14.20 8.80 -9.66
C ARG A 111 15.18 7.66 -9.96
N HIS A 112 16.22 7.51 -9.14
CA HIS A 112 17.18 6.41 -9.25
C HIS A 112 16.49 5.05 -9.09
N GLU A 113 15.66 4.88 -8.07
CA GLU A 113 14.91 3.63 -7.85
C GLU A 113 13.88 3.40 -8.95
N ALA A 114 13.13 4.43 -9.35
CA ALA A 114 12.08 4.34 -10.37
C ALA A 114 12.57 3.89 -11.76
N ALA A 115 13.88 3.95 -12.03
CA ALA A 115 14.53 3.47 -13.24
C ALA A 115 14.89 1.98 -13.20
N LYS A 116 14.77 1.32 -12.05
CA LYS A 116 15.00 -0.12 -11.87
C LYS A 116 13.70 -0.89 -12.09
N ASP A 117 13.82 -2.17 -12.42
CA ASP A 117 12.70 -3.10 -12.44
C ASP A 117 12.45 -3.71 -11.06
N VAL A 118 11.22 -4.16 -10.81
CA VAL A 118 10.93 -5.05 -9.67
C VAL A 118 11.50 -6.45 -10.02
N PRO A 119 12.29 -7.10 -9.14
CA PRO A 119 12.44 -6.82 -7.70
C PRO A 119 13.68 -6.01 -7.29
N ALA A 120 14.46 -5.42 -8.21
CA ALA A 120 15.63 -4.61 -7.84
C ALA A 120 15.27 -3.31 -7.10
N ARG A 121 14.03 -2.81 -7.27
CA ARG A 121 13.38 -1.80 -6.41
C ARG A 121 12.12 -2.36 -5.75
N TYR A 122 11.58 -1.62 -4.80
CA TYR A 122 10.22 -1.87 -4.32
C TYR A 122 9.17 -1.51 -5.40
N PRO A 123 8.01 -2.19 -5.39
CA PRO A 123 6.83 -1.75 -6.13
C PRO A 123 6.41 -0.32 -5.75
N ASP A 124 5.90 0.45 -6.72
CA ASP A 124 5.42 1.81 -6.52
C ASP A 124 4.01 1.99 -7.08
N ASN A 125 3.48 3.22 -7.10
CA ASN A 125 2.13 3.50 -7.62
C ASN A 125 1.88 2.89 -9.01
N ARG A 126 2.89 2.77 -9.87
CA ARG A 126 2.77 2.33 -11.27
C ARG A 126 2.55 0.82 -11.39
N ASP A 127 2.84 0.05 -10.35
CA ASP A 127 2.84 -1.41 -10.40
C ASP A 127 2.49 -2.08 -9.07
N SER A 128 1.76 -1.39 -8.18
CA SER A 128 1.32 -1.98 -6.91
C SER A 128 -0.12 -1.69 -6.55
N ILE A 129 -0.68 -2.61 -5.78
CA ILE A 129 -1.99 -2.46 -5.16
C ILE A 129 -1.81 -1.94 -3.74
N GLY A 130 -2.31 -0.74 -3.47
CA GLY A 130 -2.51 -0.24 -2.11
C GLY A 130 -3.72 -0.87 -1.41
N ILE A 131 -3.52 -1.35 -0.19
CA ILE A 131 -4.57 -1.79 0.75
C ILE A 131 -4.46 -0.94 2.01
N GLU A 132 -5.51 -0.18 2.35
CA GLU A 132 -5.57 0.64 3.55
C GLU A 132 -6.40 -0.04 4.65
N LEU A 133 -5.83 -0.15 5.85
CA LEU A 133 -6.53 -0.61 7.06
C LEU A 133 -7.00 0.61 7.84
N VAL A 134 -8.28 0.68 8.20
CA VAL A 134 -8.79 1.77 9.06
C VAL A 134 -8.05 1.74 10.39
N GLY A 135 -7.36 2.82 10.72
CA GLY A 135 -6.45 2.86 11.85
C GLY A 135 -6.01 4.27 12.17
N ARG A 136 -6.41 4.81 13.33
CA ARG A 136 -6.01 6.15 13.78
C ARG A 136 -4.54 6.19 14.20
N ALA A 137 -3.85 7.27 13.87
CA ALA A 137 -2.56 7.62 14.46
C ALA A 137 -2.76 8.58 15.66
N VAL A 138 -2.14 8.27 16.80
CA VAL A 138 -2.30 9.01 18.06
C VAL A 138 -0.94 9.47 18.54
N LEU A 139 -0.81 10.75 18.89
CA LEU A 139 0.39 11.24 19.54
C LEU A 139 0.48 10.65 20.96
N VAL A 140 1.53 9.86 21.20
CA VAL A 140 1.80 9.27 22.51
C VAL A 140 2.76 10.18 23.27
N ALA A 141 2.49 10.45 24.55
CA ALA A 141 3.34 11.31 25.36
C ALA A 141 4.80 10.82 25.37
N GLY A 142 5.72 11.72 25.06
CA GLY A 142 7.16 11.41 24.98
C GLY A 142 7.63 10.80 23.66
N GLN A 143 6.74 10.60 22.67
CA GLN A 143 7.11 10.16 21.33
C GLN A 143 7.11 11.33 20.35
N ALA A 144 8.11 11.36 19.45
CA ALA A 144 8.24 12.41 18.43
C ALA A 144 7.24 12.25 17.28
N GLU A 145 6.79 11.03 17.01
CA GLU A 145 5.82 10.72 15.96
C GLU A 145 4.56 10.09 16.54
N ALA A 146 3.42 10.30 15.86
CA ALA A 146 2.18 9.63 16.21
C ALA A 146 2.32 8.10 16.00
N GLN A 147 1.70 7.32 16.88
CA GLN A 147 1.66 5.87 16.79
C GLN A 147 0.32 5.42 16.23
N TYR A 148 0.34 4.59 15.20
CA TYR A 148 -0.86 3.94 14.70
C TYR A 148 -1.38 2.92 15.71
N GLU A 149 -2.70 2.87 15.87
CA GLU A 149 -3.37 1.84 16.67
C GLU A 149 -3.14 0.44 16.09
N SER A 150 -3.24 -0.57 16.95
CA SER A 150 -3.10 -1.96 16.54
C SER A 150 -4.20 -2.38 15.56
N VAL A 151 -3.82 -3.11 14.52
CA VAL A 151 -4.74 -3.73 13.57
C VAL A 151 -5.56 -4.81 14.29
N THR A 152 -6.87 -4.85 14.04
CA THR A 152 -7.78 -5.80 14.68
C THR A 152 -7.58 -7.23 14.15
N ALA A 153 -8.15 -8.21 14.85
CA ALA A 153 -8.12 -9.60 14.40
C ALA A 153 -8.92 -9.77 13.09
N GLU A 154 -10.05 -9.08 12.98
CA GLU A 154 -10.96 -9.10 11.84
C GLU A 154 -10.29 -8.46 10.61
N GLN A 155 -9.59 -7.35 10.79
CA GLN A 155 -8.78 -6.73 9.75
C GLN A 155 -7.70 -7.69 9.25
N ASN A 156 -6.93 -8.32 10.15
CA ASN A 156 -5.89 -9.27 9.74
C ASN A 156 -6.48 -10.50 9.02
N ARG A 157 -7.60 -11.03 9.49
CA ARG A 157 -8.31 -12.15 8.83
C ARG A 157 -8.68 -11.78 7.39
N MET A 158 -9.26 -10.59 7.19
CA MET A 158 -9.67 -10.13 5.87
C MET A 158 -8.49 -9.71 4.99
N LEU A 159 -7.42 -9.18 5.58
CA LEU A 159 -6.18 -8.86 4.88
C LEU A 159 -5.52 -10.12 4.31
N VAL A 160 -5.39 -11.19 5.09
CA VAL A 160 -4.89 -12.50 4.63
C VAL A 160 -5.70 -12.98 3.44
N TRP A 161 -7.03 -13.05 3.59
CA TRP A 161 -7.93 -13.52 2.54
C TRP A 161 -7.81 -12.70 1.26
N LEU A 162 -7.79 -11.36 1.37
CA LEU A 162 -7.70 -10.46 0.23
C LEU A 162 -6.35 -10.61 -0.49
N ILE A 163 -5.24 -10.63 0.26
CA ILE A 163 -3.90 -10.82 -0.29
C ILE A 163 -3.78 -12.16 -1.01
N ASP A 164 -4.29 -13.23 -0.42
CA ASP A 164 -4.23 -14.58 -1.00
C ASP A 164 -4.89 -14.60 -2.38
N GLY A 165 -6.12 -14.10 -2.48
CA GLY A 165 -6.83 -14.08 -3.74
C GLY A 165 -6.23 -13.07 -4.74
N LEU A 166 -5.71 -11.92 -4.31
CA LEU A 166 -5.03 -10.98 -5.21
C LEU A 166 -3.75 -11.61 -5.79
N CYS A 167 -2.94 -12.26 -4.95
CA CYS A 167 -1.76 -12.99 -5.39
C CYS A 167 -2.09 -14.09 -6.39
N GLU A 168 -3.16 -14.84 -6.15
CA GLU A 168 -3.59 -15.91 -7.05
C GLU A 168 -4.10 -15.37 -8.40
N GLN A 169 -4.98 -14.38 -8.38
CA GLN A 169 -5.64 -13.85 -9.58
C GLN A 169 -4.70 -12.99 -10.43
N LEU A 170 -3.84 -12.19 -9.79
CA LEU A 170 -2.94 -11.25 -10.47
C LEU A 170 -1.50 -11.76 -10.58
N LYS A 171 -1.23 -12.99 -10.13
CA LYS A 171 0.09 -13.65 -10.16
C LYS A 171 1.18 -12.82 -9.47
N ILE A 172 0.81 -12.16 -8.37
CA ILE A 172 1.74 -11.35 -7.56
C ILE A 172 2.59 -12.28 -6.71
N ASN A 173 3.91 -12.09 -6.73
CA ASN A 173 4.82 -12.82 -5.87
C ASN A 173 4.61 -12.40 -4.40
N ARG A 174 4.44 -13.37 -3.49
CA ARG A 174 4.23 -13.12 -2.06
C ARG A 174 5.43 -12.44 -1.38
N THR A 175 6.62 -12.50 -1.97
CA THR A 175 7.79 -11.73 -1.49
C THR A 175 7.69 -10.24 -1.78
N GLU A 176 6.73 -9.82 -2.62
CA GLU A 176 6.53 -8.43 -3.04
C GLU A 176 5.33 -7.78 -2.34
N ILE A 177 5.16 -8.10 -1.05
CA ILE A 177 4.13 -7.51 -0.19
C ILE A 177 4.84 -6.78 0.95
N PHE A 178 4.61 -5.49 1.08
CA PHE A 178 5.35 -4.64 2.00
C PHE A 178 4.44 -3.75 2.83
N ARG A 179 4.89 -3.41 4.03
CA ARG A 179 4.32 -2.29 4.80
C ARG A 179 4.79 -0.99 4.17
N HIS A 180 3.96 0.03 4.24
CA HIS A 180 4.30 1.34 3.68
C HIS A 180 5.63 1.94 4.18
N PRO A 181 6.02 1.84 5.47
CA PRO A 181 7.31 2.35 5.95
C PRO A 181 8.53 1.58 5.42
N THR A 182 8.35 0.36 4.93
CA THR A 182 9.43 -0.41 4.28
C THR A 182 9.79 0.23 2.95
N VAL A 183 8.78 0.66 2.17
CA VAL A 183 8.96 1.14 0.79
C VAL A 183 9.16 2.64 0.68
N SER A 184 8.70 3.43 1.64
CA SER A 184 8.64 4.90 1.58
C SER A 184 8.99 5.54 2.93
N GLN A 185 9.33 6.84 2.94
CA GLN A 185 9.56 7.55 4.21
C GLN A 185 8.23 7.86 4.88
N LYS A 186 7.86 7.00 5.85
CA LYS A 186 6.59 7.05 6.60
C LYS A 186 6.84 6.72 8.06
N THR A 187 5.82 6.96 8.88
CA THR A 187 5.82 6.64 10.31
C THR A 187 6.04 5.15 10.53
N PRO A 188 7.08 4.72 11.27
CA PRO A 188 7.43 3.31 11.42
C PRO A 188 6.31 2.41 11.96
N SER A 189 5.37 2.97 12.73
CA SER A 189 4.24 2.21 13.29
C SER A 189 3.12 1.92 12.28
N GLU A 190 3.09 2.58 11.12
CA GLU A 190 2.06 2.37 10.09
C GLU A 190 2.08 0.92 9.59
N ALA A 191 0.94 0.23 9.72
CA ALA A 191 0.74 -1.19 9.40
C ALA A 191 1.69 -2.15 10.15
N SER A 192 2.38 -1.70 11.20
CA SER A 192 3.39 -2.48 11.93
C SER A 192 2.83 -3.76 12.56
N THR A 193 1.56 -3.76 12.95
CA THR A 193 0.86 -4.91 13.56
C THR A 193 -0.01 -5.70 12.57
N ALA A 194 -0.06 -5.29 11.30
CA ALA A 194 -0.73 -6.03 10.23
C ALA A 194 -0.05 -7.39 9.99
N ARG A 195 -0.82 -8.42 9.66
CA ARG A 195 -0.35 -9.79 9.40
C ARG A 195 -1.04 -10.34 8.15
N TRP A 196 -0.26 -11.01 7.30
CA TRP A 196 -0.71 -11.70 6.10
C TRP A 196 0.17 -12.93 5.84
#